data_AF-H5U5G1-F1
#
_entry.id   AF-H5U5G1-F1
#
_cell.length_a   1.000
_cell.length_b   1.000
_cell.length_c   1.000
_cell.angle_alpha   90.00
_cell.angle_beta   90.00
_cell.angle_gamma   90.00
#
_symmetry.space_group_name_H-M   'P 1'
#
loop_
_entity.id
_entity.type
_entity.pdbx_description
1 polymer ?
#
loop_
_entity_poly.entity_id
_entity_poly.type
_entity_poly.pdbx_seq_one_letter_code
_entity_poly.pdbx_strand_id
1 'polypeptide(L)'
;MPLVRAAFEGAITAQWLVHVPDAIEAWVNEHSRLTTNLVKGLSESSSADFRDAAGDVERNRVLNSLPTTSTTQARKFNEMCEDLQMPIDAYTYFRLVSQYAHPSVECVDLYMDRSSSAPDAILLRRHARVDFSGWLHLLALSVLWAIAAASTCDKARRTRSEIQAYGRALSVEPWLKLSDQAWCRLHAN
;
A
#
# COMPACT_ATOMS: atom_id res chain seq x y z
N MET A 1 10.14 -4.25 8.29
CA MET A 1 9.09 -4.71 7.35
C MET A 1 7.88 -3.80 7.21
N PRO A 2 7.36 -3.14 8.27
CA PRO A 2 6.22 -2.22 8.13
C PRO A 2 6.43 -1.14 7.06
N LEU A 3 7.65 -0.58 6.97
CA LEU A 3 8.00 0.42 5.97
C LEU A 3 7.99 -0.12 4.53
N VAL A 4 8.45 -1.36 4.31
CA VAL A 4 8.44 -1.99 2.97
C VAL A 4 7.01 -2.24 2.51
N ARG A 5 6.16 -2.74 3.42
CA ARG A 5 4.72 -2.89 3.16
C ARG A 5 4.09 -1.55 2.80
N ALA A 6 4.28 -0.53 3.63
CA ALA A 6 3.68 0.78 3.43
C ALA A 6 4.16 1.44 2.12
N ALA A 7 5.44 1.31 1.79
CA ALA A 7 6.00 1.80 0.54
C ALA A 7 5.37 1.08 -0.67
N PHE A 8 5.23 -0.25 -0.60
CA PHE A 8 4.62 -1.04 -1.67
C PHE A 8 3.15 -0.68 -1.86
N GLU A 9 2.36 -0.71 -0.78
CA GLU A 9 0.94 -0.33 -0.80
C GLU A 9 0.75 1.08 -1.36
N GLY A 10 1.50 2.06 -0.85
CA GLY A 10 1.44 3.45 -1.32
C GLY A 10 1.84 3.63 -2.78
N ALA A 11 2.84 2.88 -3.26
CA ALA A 11 3.27 2.93 -4.65
C ALA A 11 2.20 2.40 -5.61
N ILE A 12 1.56 1.28 -5.27
CA ILE A 12 0.46 0.72 -6.06
C ILE A 12 -0.74 1.65 -6.04
N THR A 13 -1.10 2.19 -4.88
CA THR A 13 -2.18 3.20 -4.79
C THR A 13 -1.87 4.43 -5.64
N ALA A 14 -0.63 4.93 -5.61
CA ALA A 14 -0.24 6.08 -6.44
C ALA A 14 -0.36 5.78 -7.94
N GLN A 15 0.10 4.61 -8.39
CA GLN A 15 -0.05 4.17 -9.78
C GLN A 15 -1.53 4.03 -10.16
N TRP A 16 -2.34 3.45 -9.30
CA TRP A 16 -3.77 3.31 -9.52
C TRP A 16 -4.46 4.68 -9.67
N LEU A 17 -4.18 5.63 -8.76
CA LEU A 17 -4.75 6.98 -8.79
C LEU A 17 -4.42 7.76 -10.06
N VAL A 18 -3.26 7.54 -10.69
CA VAL A 18 -2.88 8.24 -11.92
C VAL A 18 -3.37 7.56 -13.19
N HIS A 19 -3.73 6.27 -13.12
CA HIS A 19 -4.12 5.49 -14.29
C HIS A 19 -5.63 5.26 -14.40
N VAL A 20 -6.35 5.14 -13.29
CA VAL A 20 -7.80 4.92 -13.28
C VAL A 20 -8.54 6.28 -13.25
N PRO A 21 -9.38 6.61 -14.25
CA PRO A 21 -9.98 7.94 -14.38
C PRO A 21 -10.85 8.40 -13.20
N ASP A 22 -11.57 7.48 -12.56
CA ASP A 22 -12.50 7.76 -11.45
C ASP A 22 -11.94 7.32 -10.07
N ALA A 23 -10.63 7.09 -10.00
CA ALA A 23 -9.97 6.59 -8.80
C ALA A 23 -9.89 7.62 -7.68
N ILE A 24 -9.73 8.91 -8.01
CA ILE A 24 -9.68 9.99 -7.01
C ILE A 24 -11.04 10.07 -6.30
N GLU A 25 -12.14 10.01 -7.05
CA GLU A 25 -13.50 10.00 -6.53
C GLU A 25 -13.73 8.80 -5.61
N ALA A 26 -13.32 7.60 -6.04
CA ALA A 26 -13.40 6.39 -5.22
C ALA A 26 -12.55 6.48 -3.95
N TRP A 27 -11.34 7.04 -4.04
CA TRP A 27 -10.44 7.20 -2.91
C TRP A 27 -10.97 8.20 -1.89
N VAL A 28 -11.53 9.33 -2.35
CA VAL A 28 -12.21 10.32 -1.50
C VAL A 28 -13.40 9.69 -0.79
N ASN A 29 -14.25 8.95 -1.51
CA ASN A 29 -15.39 8.26 -0.91
C ASN A 29 -14.96 7.27 0.18
N GLU A 30 -13.88 6.53 -0.06
CA GLU A 30 -13.34 5.58 0.92
C GLU A 30 -12.74 6.29 2.14
N HIS A 31 -12.00 7.38 1.93
CA HIS A 31 -11.52 8.23 3.01
C HIS A 31 -12.68 8.74 3.87
N SER A 32 -13.76 9.27 3.27
CA SER A 32 -14.96 9.71 3.99
C SER A 32 -15.60 8.59 4.81
N ARG A 33 -15.65 7.37 4.27
CA ARG A 33 -16.15 6.19 4.97
C ARG A 33 -15.29 5.85 6.19
N LEU A 34 -13.96 5.80 6.02
CA LEU A 34 -13.01 5.51 7.10
C LEU A 34 -13.07 6.58 8.20
N THR A 35 -13.12 7.85 7.82
CA THR A 35 -13.26 8.98 8.74
C THR A 35 -14.57 8.92 9.52
N THR A 36 -15.68 8.51 8.89
CA THR A 36 -16.96 8.29 9.58
C THR A 36 -16.86 7.21 10.66
N ASN A 37 -16.20 6.09 10.36
CA ASN A 37 -15.97 5.04 11.35
C ASN A 37 -15.05 5.50 12.49
N LEU A 38 -14.03 6.31 12.17
CA LEU A 38 -13.11 6.87 13.15
C LEU A 38 -13.84 7.82 14.10
N VAL A 39 -14.63 8.77 13.57
CA VAL A 39 -15.43 9.70 14.39
C VAL A 39 -16.35 8.94 15.34
N LYS A 40 -17.04 7.90 14.83
CA LYS A 40 -17.88 7.04 15.67
C LYS A 40 -17.06 6.41 16.80
N GLY A 41 -15.96 5.74 16.48
CA GLY A 41 -15.11 5.08 17.49
C GLY A 41 -14.50 6.05 18.51
N LEU A 42 -14.13 7.25 18.09
CA LEU A 42 -13.65 8.31 18.97
C LEU A 42 -14.75 8.82 19.90
N SER A 43 -15.94 9.07 19.37
CA SER A 43 -17.09 9.57 20.14
C SER A 43 -17.59 8.59 21.20
N GLU A 44 -17.44 7.29 20.94
CA GLU A 44 -17.81 6.20 21.85
C GLU A 44 -16.68 5.81 22.82
N SER A 45 -15.52 6.49 22.74
CA SER A 45 -14.35 6.17 23.57
C SER A 45 -14.55 6.53 25.04
N SER A 46 -13.94 5.75 25.94
CA SER A 46 -13.89 6.06 27.37
C SER A 46 -13.00 7.27 27.69
N SER A 47 -12.00 7.56 26.85
CA SER A 47 -11.10 8.71 27.02
C SER A 47 -11.79 10.03 26.63
N ALA A 48 -11.72 11.03 27.51
CA ALA A 48 -12.25 12.37 27.23
C ALA A 48 -11.53 13.02 26.04
N ASP A 49 -10.20 12.92 26.00
CA ASP A 49 -9.37 13.48 24.92
C ASP A 49 -9.77 12.92 23.54
N PHE A 50 -10.12 11.63 23.47
CA PHE A 50 -10.56 11.02 22.22
C PHE A 50 -11.97 11.47 21.81
N ARG A 51 -12.89 11.66 22.76
CA ARG A 51 -14.20 12.23 22.46
C ARG A 51 -14.09 13.67 21.97
N ASP A 52 -13.20 14.47 22.56
CA ASP A 52 -12.94 15.84 22.12
C ASP A 52 -12.34 15.87 20.71
N ALA A 53 -11.37 14.99 20.43
CA ALA A 53 -10.77 14.84 19.10
C ALA A 53 -11.78 14.42 18.01
N ALA A 54 -12.89 13.75 18.37
CA ALA A 54 -13.93 13.39 17.41
C ALA A 54 -14.51 14.62 16.69
N GLY A 55 -14.68 15.74 17.42
CA GLY A 55 -15.17 16.99 16.86
C GLY A 55 -14.20 17.60 15.84
N ASP A 56 -12.90 17.46 16.05
CA ASP A 56 -11.86 17.99 15.15
C ASP A 56 -11.80 17.20 13.85
N VAL A 57 -11.90 15.87 13.94
CA VAL A 57 -11.94 14.97 12.78
C VAL A 57 -13.22 15.21 11.96
N GLU A 58 -14.36 15.37 12.64
CA GLU A 58 -15.66 15.63 11.99
C GLU A 58 -15.65 16.94 11.18
N ARG A 59 -15.04 18.01 11.70
CA ARG A 59 -14.97 19.32 10.98
C ARG A 59 -14.17 19.26 9.69
N ASN A 60 -13.20 18.35 9.58
CA ASN A 60 -12.35 18.20 8.40
C ASN A 60 -12.88 17.15 7.41
N ARG A 61 -14.06 16.57 7.68
CA ARG A 61 -14.61 15.49 6.86
C ARG A 61 -15.15 15.99 5.53
N VAL A 62 -14.80 15.29 4.45
CA VAL A 62 -15.44 15.45 3.14
C VAL A 62 -16.77 14.68 3.15
N LEU A 63 -17.90 15.38 2.98
CA LEU A 63 -19.23 14.78 3.11
C LEU A 63 -19.84 14.29 1.79
N ASN A 64 -19.29 14.71 0.66
CA ASN A 64 -19.91 14.45 -0.64
C ASN A 64 -19.46 13.10 -1.20
N SER A 65 -20.43 12.24 -1.49
CA SER A 65 -20.19 11.04 -2.30
C SER A 65 -20.01 11.47 -3.76
N LEU A 66 -18.85 11.18 -4.32
CA LEU A 66 -18.53 11.45 -5.71
C LEU A 66 -18.93 10.25 -6.59
N PRO A 67 -19.52 10.45 -7.78
CA PRO A 67 -19.83 9.36 -8.71
C PRO A 67 -18.57 8.59 -9.12
N THR A 68 -18.60 7.26 -8.99
CA THR A 68 -17.48 6.40 -9.36
C THR A 68 -17.92 4.94 -9.51
N THR A 69 -17.30 4.23 -10.45
CA THR A 69 -17.45 2.79 -10.66
C THR A 69 -16.40 1.97 -9.91
N SER A 70 -15.35 2.63 -9.39
CA SER A 70 -14.17 1.99 -8.80
C SER A 70 -14.20 1.92 -7.25
N THR A 71 -15.40 1.98 -6.65
CA THR A 71 -15.59 1.93 -5.17
C THR A 71 -15.00 0.65 -4.55
N THR A 72 -15.16 -0.49 -5.21
CA THR A 72 -14.68 -1.78 -4.68
C THR A 72 -13.16 -1.81 -4.62
N GLN A 73 -12.50 -1.28 -5.64
CA GLN A 73 -11.04 -1.25 -5.79
C GLN A 73 -10.41 -0.33 -4.73
N ALA A 74 -11.02 0.83 -4.47
CA ALA A 74 -10.57 1.70 -3.37
C ALA A 74 -10.65 1.02 -1.99
N ARG A 75 -11.61 0.10 -1.79
CA ARG A 75 -11.82 -0.62 -0.52
C ARG A 75 -10.96 -1.86 -0.36
N LYS A 76 -10.62 -2.52 -1.48
CA LYS A 76 -10.01 -3.84 -1.50
C LYS A 76 -8.71 -3.78 -2.27
N PHE A 77 -7.60 -3.81 -1.55
CA PHE A 77 -6.28 -3.70 -2.15
C PHE A 77 -5.98 -4.81 -3.18
N ASN A 78 -6.56 -6.01 -3.05
CA ASN A 78 -6.42 -7.06 -4.09
C ASN A 78 -7.06 -6.63 -5.42
N GLU A 79 -8.26 -6.06 -5.37
CA GLU A 79 -8.98 -5.58 -6.56
C GLU A 79 -8.26 -4.39 -7.19
N MET A 80 -7.65 -3.52 -6.37
CA MET A 80 -6.75 -2.45 -6.86
C MET A 80 -5.52 -3.01 -7.57
N CYS A 81 -4.94 -4.10 -7.08
CA CYS A 81 -3.84 -4.77 -7.76
C CYS A 81 -4.30 -5.38 -9.10
N GLU A 82 -5.52 -5.93 -9.17
CA GLU A 82 -6.12 -6.51 -10.38
C GLU A 82 -6.43 -5.46 -11.46
N ASP A 83 -6.57 -4.19 -11.08
CA ASP A 83 -6.72 -3.09 -12.03
C ASP A 83 -5.44 -2.77 -12.82
N LEU A 84 -4.29 -3.25 -12.36
CA LEU A 84 -2.98 -2.91 -12.92
C LEU A 84 -2.31 -4.17 -13.49
N GLN A 85 -1.66 -4.02 -14.64
CA GLN A 85 -0.81 -5.04 -15.23
C GLN A 85 0.51 -5.11 -14.46
N MET A 86 0.52 -5.93 -13.41
CA MET A 86 1.67 -6.11 -12.54
C MET A 86 2.64 -7.16 -13.11
N PRO A 87 3.97 -6.94 -13.02
CA PRO A 87 4.98 -7.93 -13.39
C PRO A 87 5.17 -9.02 -12.32
N ILE A 88 4.45 -8.91 -11.20
CA ILE A 88 4.55 -9.78 -10.02
C ILE A 88 3.16 -10.02 -9.44
N ASP A 89 3.02 -11.06 -8.62
CA ASP A 89 1.82 -11.33 -7.84
C ASP A 89 1.66 -10.31 -6.69
N ALA A 90 1.29 -9.08 -7.04
CA ALA A 90 1.35 -7.93 -6.15
C ALA A 90 0.60 -8.16 -4.82
N TYR A 91 -0.61 -8.73 -4.89
CA TYR A 91 -1.38 -8.99 -3.68
C TYR A 91 -0.76 -10.11 -2.81
N THR A 92 -0.16 -11.13 -3.42
CA THR A 92 0.57 -12.18 -2.69
C THR A 92 1.77 -11.59 -1.95
N TYR A 93 2.56 -10.75 -2.63
CA TYR A 93 3.66 -10.02 -2.01
C TYR A 93 3.18 -9.13 -0.86
N PHE A 94 2.11 -8.37 -1.07
CA PHE A 94 1.50 -7.56 -0.02
C PHE A 94 1.09 -8.38 1.20
N ARG A 95 0.45 -9.53 1.01
CA ARG A 95 0.09 -10.43 2.11
C ARG A 95 1.31 -10.94 2.86
N LEU A 96 2.36 -11.33 2.13
CA LEU A 96 3.61 -11.80 2.73
C LEU A 96 4.27 -10.71 3.60
N VAL A 97 4.43 -9.49 3.09
CA VAL A 97 5.01 -8.40 3.90
C VAL A 97 4.11 -7.98 5.07
N SER A 98 2.80 -8.16 4.93
CA SER A 98 1.83 -7.85 5.98
C SER A 98 1.93 -8.78 7.19
N GLN A 99 2.40 -10.02 7.00
CA GLN A 99 2.64 -10.94 8.13
C GLN A 99 3.69 -10.38 9.12
N TYR A 100 4.60 -9.53 8.65
CA TYR A 100 5.64 -8.91 9.46
C TYR A 100 5.31 -7.48 9.90
N ALA A 101 4.08 -7.02 9.68
CA ALA A 101 3.66 -5.65 10.00
C ALA A 101 3.10 -5.50 11.42
N HIS A 102 2.60 -6.59 12.00
CA HIS A 102 2.02 -6.64 13.35
C HIS A 102 2.77 -7.65 14.22
N PRO A 103 2.73 -7.52 15.56
CA PRO A 103 3.24 -8.55 16.44
C PRO A 103 2.60 -9.91 16.12
N SER A 104 3.41 -10.87 15.70
CA SER A 104 2.96 -12.21 15.30
C SER A 104 4.01 -13.25 15.66
N VAL A 105 3.63 -14.53 15.62
CA VAL A 105 4.56 -15.65 15.87
C VAL A 105 5.68 -15.63 14.83
N GLU A 106 5.37 -15.31 13.58
CA GLU A 106 6.35 -15.19 12.51
C GLU A 106 7.40 -14.12 12.81
N CYS A 107 7.00 -13.00 13.44
CA CYS A 107 7.95 -11.98 13.88
C CYS A 107 8.87 -12.49 15.00
N VAL A 108 8.34 -13.30 15.93
CA VAL A 108 9.12 -13.88 17.04
C VAL A 108 10.10 -14.94 16.52
N ASP A 109 9.66 -15.79 15.58
CA ASP A 109 10.48 -16.84 14.97
C ASP A 109 11.73 -16.28 14.29
N LEU A 110 11.69 -15.06 13.76
CA LEU A 110 12.87 -14.39 13.19
C LEU A 110 13.99 -14.18 14.21
N TYR A 111 13.68 -14.14 15.50
CA TYR A 111 14.64 -13.95 16.59
C TYR A 111 14.93 -15.24 17.35
N MET A 112 14.24 -16.34 17.07
CA MET A 112 14.46 -17.62 17.74
C MET A 112 15.50 -18.46 16.99
N ASP A 113 16.28 -19.21 17.75
CA ASP A 113 17.21 -20.21 17.23
C ASP A 113 17.27 -21.42 18.15
N ARG A 114 17.75 -22.55 17.64
CA ARG A 114 17.97 -23.75 18.46
C ARG A 114 19.43 -23.81 18.90
N SER A 115 19.64 -24.11 20.18
CA SER A 115 21.01 -24.31 20.66
C SER A 115 21.61 -25.58 20.06
N SER A 116 22.82 -25.46 19.51
CA SER A 116 23.59 -26.62 19.02
C SER A 116 24.12 -27.50 20.16
N SER A 117 24.26 -26.95 21.38
CA SER A 117 24.75 -27.66 22.56
C SER A 117 23.65 -28.25 23.45
N ALA A 118 22.39 -27.83 23.26
CA ALA A 118 21.25 -28.29 24.04
C ALA A 118 20.01 -28.34 23.12
N PRO A 119 19.62 -29.52 22.59
CA PRO A 119 18.60 -29.65 21.55
C PRO A 119 17.21 -29.08 21.92
N ASP A 120 16.90 -29.07 23.22
CA ASP A 120 15.63 -28.57 23.75
C ASP A 120 15.68 -27.08 24.14
N ALA A 121 16.85 -26.44 24.05
CA ALA A 121 17.02 -25.04 24.42
C ALA A 121 16.76 -24.11 23.23
N ILE A 122 15.95 -23.08 23.47
CA ILE A 122 15.67 -21.99 22.55
C ILE A 122 16.59 -20.82 22.90
N LEU A 123 17.29 -20.31 21.89
CA LEU A 123 18.11 -19.10 21.99
C LEU A 123 17.35 -17.93 21.37
N LEU A 124 17.41 -16.77 22.02
CA LEU A 124 16.94 -15.52 21.46
C LEU A 124 18.11 -14.73 20.89
N ARG A 125 18.00 -14.37 19.62
CA ARG A 125 18.96 -13.53 18.92
C ARG A 125 18.63 -12.06 19.18
N ARG A 126 19.67 -11.22 19.24
CA ARG A 126 19.50 -9.76 19.27
C ARG A 126 19.02 -9.20 17.93
N HIS A 127 19.34 -9.87 16.85
CA HIS A 127 19.03 -9.45 15.48
C HIS A 127 18.22 -10.52 14.76
N ALA A 128 17.21 -10.08 14.01
CA ALA A 128 16.38 -10.94 13.20
C ALA A 128 17.19 -11.68 12.13
N ARG A 129 16.89 -12.96 11.90
CA ARG A 129 17.44 -13.76 10.81
C ARG A 129 16.61 -13.54 9.54
N VAL A 130 16.84 -12.40 8.90
CA VAL A 130 16.14 -12.04 7.65
C VAL A 130 17.16 -11.81 6.55
N ASP A 131 16.92 -12.44 5.39
CA ASP A 131 17.58 -11.99 4.17
C ASP A 131 16.88 -10.72 3.67
N PHE A 132 17.62 -9.61 3.66
CA PHE A 132 17.12 -8.30 3.28
C PHE A 132 17.11 -8.08 1.76
N SER A 133 17.74 -8.96 0.97
CA SER A 133 17.94 -8.75 -0.47
C SER A 133 16.61 -8.61 -1.22
N GLY A 134 15.67 -9.54 -1.02
CA GLY A 134 14.35 -9.49 -1.64
C GLY A 134 13.51 -8.28 -1.19
N TRP A 135 13.60 -7.91 0.09
CA TRP A 135 12.88 -6.76 0.63
C TRP A 135 13.41 -5.43 0.12
N LEU A 136 14.73 -5.33 -0.05
CA LEU A 136 15.37 -4.16 -0.64
C LEU A 136 14.98 -4.02 -2.11
N HIS A 137 14.91 -5.13 -2.86
CA HIS A 137 14.43 -5.11 -4.24
C HIS A 137 12.97 -4.64 -4.31
N LEU A 138 12.07 -5.20 -3.49
CA LEU A 138 10.66 -4.78 -3.43
C LEU A 138 10.51 -3.30 -3.05
N LEU A 139 11.32 -2.82 -2.10
CA LEU A 139 11.35 -1.40 -1.75
C LEU A 139 11.81 -0.53 -2.92
N ALA A 140 12.85 -0.94 -3.66
CA ALA A 140 13.33 -0.22 -4.83
C ALA A 140 12.26 -0.13 -5.93
N LEU A 141 11.55 -1.24 -6.20
CA LEU A 141 10.39 -1.25 -7.12
C LEU A 141 9.30 -0.29 -6.64
N SER A 142 8.99 -0.31 -5.35
CA SER A 142 7.98 0.56 -4.74
C SER A 142 8.33 2.04 -4.90
N VAL A 143 9.58 2.41 -4.63
CA VAL A 143 10.07 3.78 -4.82
C VAL A 143 10.02 4.19 -6.29
N LEU A 144 10.46 3.31 -7.20
CA LEU A 144 10.39 3.57 -8.65
C LEU A 144 8.95 3.84 -9.10
N TRP A 145 8.01 2.98 -8.73
CA TRP A 145 6.60 3.15 -9.07
C TRP A 145 5.99 4.40 -8.45
N ALA A 146 6.31 4.73 -7.19
CA ALA A 146 5.83 5.96 -6.56
C ALA A 146 6.35 7.21 -7.29
N ILE A 147 7.64 7.26 -7.63
CA ILE A 147 8.24 8.38 -8.36
C ILE A 147 7.67 8.46 -9.79
N ALA A 148 7.47 7.34 -10.46
CA ALA A 148 6.87 7.29 -11.79
C ALA A 148 5.43 7.83 -11.79
N ALA A 149 4.62 7.46 -10.79
CA ALA A 149 3.28 8.02 -10.61
C ALA A 149 3.35 9.53 -10.31
N ALA A 150 4.19 9.97 -9.38
CA ALA A 150 4.34 11.39 -9.07
C ALA A 150 4.81 12.22 -10.28
N SER A 151 5.64 11.64 -11.16
CA SER A 151 6.13 12.32 -12.37
C SER A 151 5.04 12.63 -13.38
N THR A 152 3.87 11.97 -13.33
CA THR A 152 2.74 12.29 -14.23
C THR A 152 2.15 13.67 -13.92
N CYS A 153 2.31 14.15 -12.69
CA CYS A 153 1.94 15.50 -12.27
C CYS A 153 2.93 16.57 -12.77
N ASP A 154 4.16 16.19 -13.15
CA ASP A 154 5.14 17.13 -13.72
C ASP A 154 4.94 17.31 -15.22
N LYS A 155 4.31 18.43 -15.60
CA LYS A 155 4.11 18.81 -17.01
C LYS A 155 5.43 18.94 -17.78
N ALA A 156 6.53 19.30 -17.11
CA ALA A 156 7.84 19.47 -17.74
C ALA A 156 8.58 18.13 -17.93
N ARG A 157 8.07 17.02 -17.37
CA ARG A 157 8.60 15.65 -17.53
C ARG A 157 10.10 15.55 -17.23
N ARG A 158 10.61 16.31 -16.26
CA ARG A 158 12.05 16.52 -16.05
C ARG A 158 12.79 15.24 -15.68
N THR A 159 12.12 14.33 -14.98
CA THR A 159 12.71 13.10 -14.43
C THR A 159 12.45 11.85 -15.28
N ARG A 160 11.77 11.99 -16.43
CA ARG A 160 11.29 10.83 -17.21
C ARG A 160 12.43 9.93 -17.71
N SER A 161 13.53 10.51 -18.18
CA SER A 161 14.69 9.76 -18.66
C SER A 161 15.37 8.97 -17.54
N GLU A 162 15.49 9.56 -16.35
CA GLU A 162 16.06 8.93 -15.16
C GLU A 162 15.18 7.77 -14.69
N ILE A 163 13.86 7.97 -14.62
CA ILE A 163 12.89 6.93 -14.25
C ILE A 163 13.00 5.73 -15.20
N GLN A 164 13.11 5.97 -16.51
CA GLN A 164 13.32 4.90 -17.48
C GLN A 164 14.67 4.18 -17.30
N ALA A 165 15.72 4.90 -16.93
CA ALA A 165 17.02 4.29 -16.64
C ALA A 165 16.93 3.36 -15.41
N TYR A 166 16.23 3.79 -14.35
CA TYR A 166 15.97 2.95 -13.18
C TYR A 166 15.11 1.73 -13.50
N GLY A 167 14.07 1.90 -14.33
CA GLY A 167 13.26 0.78 -14.83
C GLY A 167 14.09 -0.28 -15.54
N ARG A 168 14.98 0.15 -16.46
CA ARG A 168 15.91 -0.78 -17.14
C ARG A 168 16.86 -1.48 -16.16
N ALA A 169 17.41 -0.76 -15.18
CA ALA A 169 18.31 -1.34 -14.19
C ALA A 169 17.61 -2.37 -13.30
N LEU A 170 16.33 -2.14 -12.97
CA LEU A 170 15.49 -3.05 -12.17
C LEU A 170 14.74 -4.08 -13.03
N SER A 171 14.91 -4.06 -14.35
CA SER A 171 14.20 -4.92 -15.31
C SER A 171 12.67 -4.88 -15.16
N VAL A 172 12.12 -3.69 -14.94
CA VAL A 172 10.68 -3.46 -14.72
C VAL A 172 10.18 -2.24 -15.50
N GLU A 173 8.91 -2.26 -15.90
CA GLU A 173 8.23 -1.08 -16.43
C GLU A 173 7.90 -0.10 -15.27
N PRO A 174 8.32 1.18 -15.33
CA PRO A 174 8.03 2.15 -14.27
C PRO A 174 6.58 2.64 -14.24
N TRP A 175 5.91 2.68 -15.39
CA TRP A 175 4.50 3.08 -15.48
C TRP A 175 3.65 1.85 -15.73
N LEU A 176 2.87 1.48 -14.72
CA LEU A 176 1.97 0.34 -14.83
C LEU A 176 0.87 0.67 -15.85
N LYS A 177 0.29 -0.38 -16.43
CA LYS A 177 -0.80 -0.25 -17.39
C LYS A 177 -2.08 -0.71 -16.73
N LEU A 178 -3.21 -0.18 -17.18
CA LEU A 178 -4.51 -0.73 -16.80
C LEU A 178 -4.66 -2.16 -17.34
N SER A 179 -5.28 -3.02 -16.55
CA SER A 179 -5.72 -4.34 -17.01
C SER A 179 -6.93 -4.21 -17.94
N ASP A 180 -7.14 -5.24 -18.78
CA ASP A 180 -8.31 -5.28 -19.68
C ASP A 180 -9.63 -5.27 -18.90
N GLN A 181 -9.64 -5.91 -17.72
CA GLN A 181 -10.79 -5.91 -16.82
C GLN A 181 -11.11 -4.51 -16.31
N ALA A 182 -10.10 -3.75 -15.87
CA ALA A 182 -10.29 -2.36 -15.47
C ALA A 182 -10.77 -1.51 -16.65
N TRP A 183 -10.19 -1.70 -17.83
CA TRP A 183 -10.57 -0.97 -19.03
C TRP A 183 -12.05 -1.21 -19.40
N CYS A 184 -12.49 -2.47 -19.42
CA CYS A 184 -13.88 -2.84 -19.66
C CYS A 184 -14.84 -2.22 -18.63
N ARG A 185 -14.49 -2.26 -17.33
CA ARG A 185 -15.33 -1.66 -16.27
C ARG A 185 -15.53 -0.16 -16.48
N LEU A 186 -14.47 0.56 -16.85
CA LEU A 186 -14.48 2.01 -17.01
C LEU A 186 -15.23 2.48 -18.26
N HIS A 187 -15.37 1.63 -19.28
CA HIS A 187 -15.99 1.96 -20.57
C HIS A 187 -17.33 1.25 -20.82
N ALA A 188 -17.86 0.52 -19.84
CA ALA A 188 -19.14 -0.20 -19.96
C ALA A 188 -20.39 0.71 -19.82
N ASN A 189 -20.22 2.04 -19.75
CA ASN A 189 -21.30 3.03 -19.58
C ASN A 189 -21.40 4.00 -20.75
#